data_AF-A0A963RBQ0-F1
#
_entry.id   AF-A0A963RBQ0-F1
#
_cell.length_a   1.000
_cell.length_b   1.000
_cell.length_c   1.000
_cell.angle_alpha   90.00
_cell.angle_beta   90.00
_cell.angle_gamma   90.00
#
_symmetry.space_group_name_H-M   'P 1'
#
loop_
_entity.id
_entity.type
_entity.pdbx_description
1 polymer ?
#
loop_
_entity_poly.entity_id
_entity_poly.type
_entity_poly.pdbx_seq_one_letter_code
_entity_poly.pdbx_strand_id
1 'polypeptide(L)'
;MSGGRRLNHVEFAHRPGEGELAVELFNALGCTCEIIDTPPYGKYIVVSLDGSPHGENDMFASEAEPEQMLLEDALLREIAADASGIGKAADRFRDLQRGKAFRASHVGLRIPCVAALDEVIKRIGILAQDRFAGRLELGYTMERSLDEARATDTPLKQIWVWTDVISTGLLAIGQQFELQAYDE
;
A
#
# COMPACT_ATOMS: atom_id res chain seq x y z
N MET A 1 1.53 -2.30 -31.68
CA MET A 1 1.26 -2.50 -30.24
C MET A 1 -0.25 -2.55 -30.06
N SER A 2 -0.80 -3.65 -29.58
CA SER A 2 -2.25 -3.73 -29.32
C SER A 2 -2.59 -2.78 -28.18
N GLY A 3 -3.32 -1.71 -28.50
CA GLY A 3 -3.84 -0.72 -27.54
C GLY A 3 -4.91 -1.33 -26.65
N GLY A 4 -4.52 -2.24 -25.76
CA GLY A 4 -5.36 -2.75 -24.70
C GLY A 4 -5.60 -1.68 -23.64
N ARG A 5 -6.68 -1.83 -22.88
CA ARG A 5 -6.94 -0.98 -21.70
C ARG A 5 -5.84 -1.21 -20.67
N ARG A 6 -5.25 -0.13 -20.18
CA ARG A 6 -4.28 -0.13 -19.08
C ARG A 6 -4.92 0.55 -17.87
N LEU A 7 -4.56 0.10 -16.68
CA LEU A 7 -4.76 0.91 -15.49
C LEU A 7 -3.85 2.14 -15.66
N ASN A 8 -4.43 3.34 -15.55
CA ASN A 8 -3.67 4.58 -15.78
C ASN A 8 -2.94 5.02 -14.52
N HIS A 9 -3.67 5.12 -13.41
CA HIS A 9 -3.12 5.42 -12.09
C HIS A 9 -4.00 4.85 -10.98
N VAL A 10 -3.49 4.92 -9.75
CA VAL A 10 -4.22 4.69 -8.51
C VAL A 10 -4.02 5.90 -7.60
N GLU A 11 -5.10 6.48 -7.10
CA GLU A 11 -5.07 7.58 -6.14
C GLU A 11 -5.20 7.04 -4.72
N PHE A 12 -4.31 7.49 -3.83
CA PHE A 12 -4.35 7.24 -2.41
C PHE A 12 -4.61 8.56 -1.66
N ALA A 13 -5.22 8.46 -0.49
CA ALA A 13 -5.26 9.55 0.47
C ALA A 13 -4.29 9.25 1.63
N HIS A 14 -3.72 10.30 2.23
CA HIS A 14 -3.06 10.26 3.54
C HIS A 14 -3.69 11.31 4.46
N ARG A 15 -3.49 11.21 5.79
CA ARG A 15 -4.02 12.23 6.71
C ARG A 15 -3.35 13.59 6.45
N PRO A 16 -4.04 14.72 6.70
CA PRO A 16 -3.43 16.04 6.61
C PRO A 16 -2.15 16.14 7.43
N GLY A 17 -1.08 16.70 6.85
CA GLY A 17 0.24 16.80 7.48
C GLY A 17 1.10 15.53 7.46
N GLU A 18 0.59 14.40 6.95
CA GLU A 18 1.34 13.13 6.88
C GLU A 18 2.03 12.86 5.54
N GLY A 19 2.12 13.86 4.65
CA GLY A 19 2.72 13.68 3.32
C GLY A 19 4.16 13.16 3.34
N GLU A 20 4.97 13.55 4.34
CA GLU A 20 6.32 13.01 4.53
C GLU A 20 6.30 11.50 4.83
N LEU A 21 5.34 11.03 5.64
CA LEU A 21 5.20 9.60 5.95
C LEU A 21 4.78 8.82 4.70
N ALA A 22 3.91 9.38 3.86
CA ALA A 22 3.54 8.78 2.59
C ALA A 22 4.75 8.65 1.65
N VAL A 23 5.58 9.69 1.53
CA VAL A 23 6.82 9.66 0.74
C VAL A 23 7.81 8.63 1.30
N GLU A 24 8.05 8.61 2.61
CA GLU A 24 8.94 7.63 3.26
C GLU A 24 8.46 6.19 3.00
N LEU A 25 7.15 5.95 3.10
CA LEU A 25 6.55 4.64 2.82
C LEU A 25 6.73 4.20 1.37
N PHE A 26 6.41 5.05 0.39
CA PHE A 26 6.56 4.72 -1.03
C PHE A 26 8.03 4.48 -1.41
N ASN A 27 8.95 5.29 -0.87
CA ASN A 27 10.39 5.05 -1.05
C ASN A 27 10.82 3.70 -0.43
N ALA A 28 10.29 3.34 0.75
CA ALA A 28 10.58 2.03 1.35
C ALA A 28 10.08 0.88 0.47
N LEU A 29 8.90 1.01 -0.15
CA LEU A 29 8.34 0.09 -1.15
C LEU A 29 9.17 0.00 -2.44
N GLY A 30 10.16 0.87 -2.63
CA GLY A 30 11.07 0.88 -3.77
C GLY A 30 10.64 1.79 -4.91
N CYS A 31 9.64 2.64 -4.69
CA CYS A 31 9.20 3.66 -5.65
C CYS A 31 10.05 4.94 -5.52
N THR A 32 9.88 5.86 -6.46
CA THR A 32 10.39 7.22 -6.33
C THR A 32 9.23 8.21 -6.28
N CYS A 33 9.37 9.25 -5.46
CA CYS A 33 8.33 10.25 -5.28
C CYS A 33 8.78 11.63 -5.76
N GLU A 34 7.85 12.35 -6.39
CA GLU A 34 7.94 13.78 -6.68
C GLU A 34 6.73 14.48 -6.03
N ILE A 35 6.95 15.64 -5.42
CA ILE A 35 5.87 16.45 -4.86
C ILE A 35 5.54 17.54 -5.87
N ILE A 36 4.30 17.56 -6.33
CA ILE A 36 3.77 18.61 -7.20
C ILE A 36 2.85 19.48 -6.36
N ASP A 37 2.99 20.79 -6.51
CA ASP A 37 2.06 21.78 -5.95
C ASP A 37 1.64 22.70 -7.09
N THR A 38 0.43 22.48 -7.61
CA THR A 38 -0.03 23.20 -8.79
C THR A 38 -1.54 23.45 -8.71
N PRO A 39 -1.99 24.71 -8.78
CA PRO A 39 -3.42 25.02 -8.89
C PRO A 39 -4.04 24.42 -10.17
N PRO A 40 -5.31 23.97 -10.15
CA PRO A 40 -6.24 23.96 -9.01
C PRO A 40 -6.12 22.73 -8.09
N TYR A 41 -5.20 21.81 -8.40
CA TYR A 41 -5.11 20.50 -7.76
C TYR A 41 -4.45 20.53 -6.38
N GLY A 42 -3.72 21.60 -6.08
CA GLY A 42 -3.00 21.74 -4.82
C GLY A 42 -1.76 20.84 -4.77
N LYS A 43 -1.36 20.47 -3.56
CA LYS A 43 -0.16 19.67 -3.29
C LYS A 43 -0.50 18.19 -3.26
N TYR A 44 0.18 17.40 -4.09
CA TYR A 44 0.05 15.94 -4.14
C TYR A 44 1.40 15.29 -4.45
N ILE A 45 1.49 13.99 -4.17
CA ILE A 45 2.67 13.17 -4.40
C ILE A 45 2.45 12.36 -5.67
N VAL A 46 3.37 12.46 -6.62
CA VAL A 46 3.50 11.55 -7.75
C VAL A 46 4.47 10.44 -7.38
N VAL A 47 4.06 9.19 -7.58
CA VAL A 47 4.85 8.00 -7.28
C VAL A 47 5.14 7.28 -8.57
N SER A 48 6.38 7.37 -9.04
CA SER A 48 6.84 6.64 -10.23
C SER A 48 7.17 5.20 -9.86
N LEU A 49 6.62 4.27 -10.64
CA LEU A 49 6.78 2.82 -10.41
C LEU A 49 7.96 2.21 -11.18
N ASP A 50 8.26 2.73 -12.37
CA ASP A 50 9.25 2.15 -13.29
C ASP A 50 9.98 3.18 -14.17
N GLY A 51 9.85 4.48 -13.86
CA GLY A 51 10.44 5.56 -14.65
C GLY A 51 9.72 5.86 -15.98
N SER A 52 8.52 5.30 -16.18
CA SER A 52 7.64 5.70 -17.29
C SER A 52 7.29 7.18 -17.23
N PRO A 53 6.91 7.80 -18.36
CA PRO A 53 6.40 9.17 -18.37
C PRO A 53 5.23 9.36 -17.40
N HIS A 54 5.15 10.55 -16.81
CA HIS A 54 4.08 10.91 -15.89
C HIS A 54 2.69 10.64 -16.49
N GLY A 55 1.83 9.98 -15.72
CA GLY A 55 0.47 9.61 -16.10
C GLY A 55 0.35 8.33 -16.93
N GLU A 56 1.42 7.57 -17.14
CA GLU A 56 1.35 6.27 -17.84
C GLU A 56 1.38 5.04 -16.90
N ASN A 57 2.05 5.14 -15.76
CA ASN A 57 2.18 4.08 -14.77
C ASN A 57 2.55 4.64 -13.38
N ASP A 58 1.74 5.59 -12.89
CA ASP A 58 1.98 6.28 -11.63
C ASP A 58 0.95 5.89 -10.56
N MET A 59 1.34 6.06 -9.31
CA MET A 59 0.38 6.25 -8.22
C MET A 59 0.40 7.71 -7.78
N PHE A 60 -0.69 8.16 -7.20
CA PHE A 60 -0.80 9.48 -6.60
C PHE A 60 -1.16 9.36 -5.14
N ALA A 61 -0.70 10.31 -4.32
CA ALA A 61 -1.19 10.44 -2.96
C ALA A 61 -1.44 11.90 -2.60
N SER A 62 -2.64 12.14 -2.08
CA SER A 62 -3.12 13.47 -1.72
C SER A 62 -3.53 13.52 -0.24
N GLU A 63 -3.62 14.72 0.34
CA GLU A 63 -4.25 14.85 1.65
C GLU A 63 -5.73 14.47 1.56
N ALA A 64 -6.21 13.71 2.54
CA ALA A 64 -7.62 13.37 2.66
C ALA A 64 -8.45 14.64 2.85
N GLU A 65 -9.52 14.76 2.06
CA GLU A 65 -10.44 15.90 2.12
C GLU A 65 -11.15 15.98 3.49
N PRO A 66 -11.61 17.17 3.92
CA PRO A 66 -12.31 17.34 5.18
C PRO A 66 -13.52 16.40 5.35
N GLU A 67 -14.27 16.13 4.28
CA GLU A 67 -15.42 15.22 4.28
C GLU A 67 -14.99 13.78 4.54
N GLN A 68 -13.87 13.34 3.96
CA GLN A 68 -13.30 12.03 4.26
C GLN A 68 -12.88 11.98 5.73
N MET A 69 -12.16 13.00 6.22
CA MET A 69 -11.70 13.02 7.62
C MET A 69 -12.85 13.00 8.63
N LEU A 70 -13.98 13.66 8.34
CA LEU A 70 -15.19 13.57 9.19
C LEU A 70 -15.72 12.13 9.28
N LEU A 71 -15.72 11.37 8.18
CA LEU A 71 -16.11 9.97 8.15
C LEU A 71 -15.11 9.08 8.90
N GLU A 72 -13.80 9.27 8.65
CA GLU A 72 -12.72 8.52 9.30
C GLU A 72 -12.78 8.69 10.82
N ASP A 73 -12.93 9.92 11.30
CA ASP A 73 -13.01 10.23 12.73
C ASP A 73 -14.25 9.61 13.38
N ALA A 74 -15.39 9.63 12.70
CA ALA A 74 -16.60 8.98 13.18
C ALA A 74 -16.43 7.46 13.25
N LEU A 75 -15.83 6.86 12.24
CA LEU A 75 -15.56 5.43 12.19
C LEU A 75 -14.56 5.00 13.28
N LEU A 76 -13.47 5.74 13.48
CA LEU A 76 -12.48 5.46 14.52
C LEU A 76 -13.08 5.51 15.93
N ARG A 77 -13.96 6.49 16.20
CA ARG A 77 -14.69 6.55 17.48
C ARG A 77 -15.59 5.33 17.69
N GLU A 78 -16.30 4.91 16.65
CA GLU A 78 -17.15 3.72 16.72
C GLU A 78 -16.35 2.43 16.88
N ILE A 79 -15.22 2.28 16.18
CA ILE A 79 -14.29 1.16 16.34
C ILE A 79 -13.79 1.10 17.78
N ALA A 80 -13.35 2.23 18.34
CA ALA A 80 -12.80 2.30 19.69
C ALA A 80 -13.87 2.02 20.77
N ALA A 81 -15.12 2.45 20.55
CA ALA A 81 -16.20 2.22 21.49
C ALA A 81 -16.78 0.80 21.41
N ASP A 82 -16.73 0.17 20.24
CA ASP A 82 -17.37 -1.11 19.89
C ASP A 82 -18.85 -1.23 20.32
N ALA A 83 -19.56 -0.10 20.48
CA ALA A 83 -20.94 -0.09 20.94
C ALA A 83 -21.89 -0.77 19.93
N SER A 84 -21.55 -0.68 18.65
CA SER A 84 -22.28 -1.23 17.51
C SER A 84 -21.75 -2.58 17.02
N GLY A 85 -20.66 -3.11 17.60
CA GLY A 85 -19.96 -4.30 17.11
C GLY A 85 -19.00 -4.04 15.94
N ILE A 86 -18.87 -2.78 15.50
CA ILE A 86 -17.97 -2.38 14.41
C ILE A 86 -16.51 -2.62 14.78
N GLY A 87 -16.10 -2.40 16.02
CA GLY A 87 -14.73 -2.66 16.48
C GLY A 87 -14.35 -4.13 16.28
N LYS A 88 -15.20 -5.05 16.74
CA LYS A 88 -15.00 -6.50 16.51
C LYS A 88 -14.99 -6.88 15.03
N ALA A 89 -15.80 -6.21 14.21
CA ALA A 89 -15.81 -6.46 12.77
C ALA A 89 -14.50 -5.97 12.11
N ALA A 90 -13.98 -4.80 12.53
CA ALA A 90 -12.71 -4.27 12.09
C ALA A 90 -11.55 -5.20 12.49
N ASP A 91 -11.54 -5.70 13.73
CA ASP A 91 -10.53 -6.67 14.20
C ASP A 91 -10.54 -7.96 13.36
N ARG A 92 -11.74 -8.51 13.09
CA ARG A 92 -11.87 -9.70 12.24
C ARG A 92 -11.42 -9.45 10.80
N PHE A 93 -11.65 -8.24 10.29
CA PHE A 93 -11.16 -7.87 8.98
C PHE A 93 -9.63 -7.71 8.98
N ARG A 94 -9.04 -7.16 10.05
CA ARG A 94 -7.60 -7.11 10.26
C ARG A 94 -6.99 -8.51 10.31
N ASP A 95 -7.65 -9.46 10.98
CA ASP A 95 -7.24 -10.86 11.00
C ASP A 95 -7.29 -11.51 9.60
N LEU A 96 -8.28 -11.17 8.78
CA LEU A 96 -8.33 -11.59 7.38
C LEU A 96 -7.12 -11.05 6.61
N GLN A 97 -6.81 -9.76 6.74
CA GLN A 97 -5.65 -9.13 6.10
C GLN A 97 -4.34 -9.79 6.54
N ARG A 98 -4.19 -10.17 7.81
CA ARG A 98 -2.97 -10.85 8.30
C ARG A 98 -2.89 -12.32 7.87
N GLY A 99 -3.95 -13.09 8.08
CA GLY A 99 -3.91 -14.55 7.93
C GLY A 99 -4.26 -15.07 6.54
N LYS A 100 -4.96 -14.28 5.73
CA LYS A 100 -5.39 -14.65 4.36
C LYS A 100 -5.29 -13.41 3.46
N ALA A 101 -4.14 -12.74 3.50
CA ALA A 101 -3.91 -11.45 2.86
C ALA A 101 -4.34 -11.38 1.38
N PHE A 102 -4.10 -12.46 0.62
CA PHE A 102 -4.51 -12.65 -0.78
C PHE A 102 -6.04 -12.64 -1.02
N ARG A 103 -6.87 -12.69 0.04
CA ARG A 103 -8.34 -12.59 -0.04
C ARG A 103 -8.91 -11.23 0.38
N ALA A 104 -8.07 -10.33 0.86
CA ALA A 104 -8.46 -8.97 1.19
C ALA A 104 -7.96 -8.00 0.09
N SER A 105 -8.61 -6.85 -0.07
CA SER A 105 -8.24 -5.86 -1.07
C SER A 105 -6.78 -5.41 -0.89
N HIS A 106 -6.04 -5.32 -1.99
CA HIS A 106 -4.65 -4.89 -2.02
C HIS A 106 -4.28 -4.31 -3.39
N VAL A 107 -3.16 -3.58 -3.43
CA VAL A 107 -2.50 -3.15 -4.67
C VAL A 107 -1.24 -3.99 -4.86
N GLY A 108 -1.13 -4.65 -6.02
CA GLY A 108 0.03 -5.47 -6.36
C GLY A 108 1.16 -4.65 -6.98
N LEU A 109 2.38 -4.84 -6.49
CA LEU A 109 3.61 -4.28 -7.04
C LEU A 109 4.54 -5.40 -7.48
N ARG A 110 4.94 -5.37 -8.74
CA ARG A 110 5.98 -6.26 -9.25
C ARG A 110 7.35 -5.65 -8.95
N ILE A 111 8.11 -6.33 -8.10
CA ILE A 111 9.49 -5.99 -7.78
C ILE A 111 10.42 -6.72 -8.77
N PRO A 112 11.50 -6.08 -9.27
CA PRO A 112 12.28 -6.62 -10.39
C PRO A 112 12.84 -8.03 -10.17
N CYS A 113 13.26 -8.32 -8.95
CA CYS A 113 13.79 -9.63 -8.57
C CYS A 113 13.66 -9.90 -7.06
N VAL A 114 13.91 -11.15 -6.64
CA VAL A 114 13.84 -11.56 -5.22
C VAL A 114 14.85 -10.80 -4.38
N ALA A 115 16.07 -10.57 -4.89
CA ALA A 115 17.07 -9.78 -4.17
C ALA A 115 16.60 -8.34 -3.93
N ALA A 116 15.94 -7.72 -4.90
CA ALA A 116 15.37 -6.38 -4.72
C ALA A 116 14.20 -6.40 -3.72
N LEU A 117 13.37 -7.46 -3.73
CA LEU A 117 12.31 -7.65 -2.75
C LEU A 117 12.85 -7.83 -1.33
N ASP A 118 13.94 -8.57 -1.15
CA ASP A 118 14.59 -8.72 0.16
C ASP A 118 15.08 -7.37 0.71
N GLU A 119 15.60 -6.49 -0.15
CA GLU A 119 15.98 -5.13 0.26
C GLU A 119 14.77 -4.26 0.62
N VAL A 120 13.65 -4.39 -0.11
CA VAL A 120 12.37 -3.73 0.25
C VAL A 120 11.90 -4.20 1.63
N ILE A 121 11.92 -5.51 1.89
CA ILE A 121 11.51 -6.11 3.17
C ILE A 121 12.35 -5.55 4.32
N LYS A 122 13.69 -5.47 4.15
CA LYS A 122 14.59 -4.89 5.15
C LYS A 122 14.26 -3.43 5.43
N ARG A 123 14.06 -2.61 4.39
CA ARG A 123 13.70 -1.19 4.55
C ARG A 123 12.39 -1.02 5.29
N ILE A 124 11.36 -1.78 4.94
CA ILE A 124 10.06 -1.73 5.60
C ILE A 124 10.17 -2.17 7.07
N GLY A 125 10.94 -3.22 7.36
CA GLY A 125 11.15 -3.69 8.74
C GLY A 125 11.84 -2.65 9.64
N ILE A 126 12.74 -1.84 9.08
CA ILE A 126 13.35 -0.70 9.77
C ILE A 126 12.32 0.44 9.90
N LEU A 127 11.64 0.77 8.79
CA LEU A 127 10.70 1.89 8.74
C LEU A 127 9.53 1.71 9.70
N ALA A 128 9.05 0.47 9.91
CA ALA A 128 7.93 0.12 10.79
C ALA A 128 8.14 0.45 12.28
N GLN A 129 9.28 1.03 12.63
CA GLN A 129 9.61 1.53 13.97
C GLN A 129 9.15 3.01 14.12
N ASP A 130 9.33 3.58 15.32
CA ASP A 130 9.07 4.98 15.62
C ASP A 130 7.73 5.54 15.09
N ARG A 131 7.77 6.44 14.10
CA ARG A 131 6.59 7.13 13.54
C ARG A 131 5.62 6.18 12.81
N PHE A 132 6.07 4.98 12.44
CA PHE A 132 5.24 3.95 11.81
C PHE A 132 4.87 2.81 12.76
N ALA A 133 5.26 2.87 14.04
CA ALA A 133 4.95 1.83 15.00
C ALA A 133 3.42 1.61 15.10
N GLY A 134 2.97 0.40 14.80
CA GLY A 134 1.54 0.04 14.76
C GLY A 134 0.78 0.54 13.52
N ARG A 135 1.47 1.22 12.60
CA ARG A 135 0.93 1.83 11.38
C ARG A 135 1.47 1.23 10.09
N LEU A 136 2.48 0.37 10.20
CA LEU A 136 3.10 -0.38 9.11
C LEU A 136 3.47 -1.77 9.62
N GLU A 137 3.02 -2.81 8.92
CA GLU A 137 3.27 -4.19 9.30
C GLU A 137 3.71 -5.02 8.09
N LEU A 138 4.82 -5.74 8.22
CA LEU A 138 5.14 -6.87 7.35
C LEU A 138 4.22 -8.04 7.71
N GLY A 139 3.46 -8.50 6.74
CA GLY A 139 2.45 -9.54 6.90
C GLY A 139 2.92 -10.89 6.38
N TYR A 140 1.96 -11.63 5.82
CA TYR A 140 2.16 -12.97 5.28
C TYR A 140 3.22 -12.97 4.16
N THR A 141 4.12 -13.96 4.17
CA THR A 141 5.14 -14.17 3.14
C THR A 141 4.96 -15.55 2.53
N MET A 142 5.05 -15.65 1.21
CA MET A 142 5.10 -16.91 0.48
C MET A 142 6.39 -16.99 -0.33
N GLU A 143 7.09 -18.12 -0.19
CA GLU A 143 8.25 -18.46 -0.99
C GLU A 143 8.00 -19.81 -1.66
N ARG A 144 8.41 -19.95 -2.91
CA ARG A 144 8.27 -21.16 -3.72
C ARG A 144 9.63 -21.55 -4.28
N SER A 145 9.80 -22.83 -4.59
CA SER A 145 10.88 -23.26 -5.46
C SER A 145 10.67 -22.77 -6.89
N LEU A 146 11.75 -22.71 -7.69
CA LEU A 146 11.68 -22.31 -9.09
C LEU A 146 10.79 -23.25 -9.91
N ASP A 147 10.83 -24.56 -9.61
CA ASP A 147 10.00 -25.55 -10.29
C ASP A 147 8.52 -25.35 -9.99
N GLU A 148 8.16 -25.10 -8.72
CA GLU A 148 6.78 -24.78 -8.34
C GLU A 148 6.30 -23.49 -9.02
N ALA A 149 7.11 -22.42 -8.93
CA ALA A 149 6.78 -21.13 -9.51
C ALA A 149 6.52 -21.22 -11.02
N ARG A 150 7.37 -21.95 -11.76
CA ARG A 150 7.22 -22.19 -13.21
C ARG A 150 6.02 -23.09 -13.52
N ALA A 151 5.77 -24.12 -12.72
CA ALA A 151 4.66 -25.04 -12.94
C ALA A 151 3.29 -24.38 -12.76
N THR A 152 3.19 -23.34 -11.91
CA THR A 152 1.93 -22.64 -11.63
C THR A 152 1.84 -21.21 -12.16
N ASP A 153 2.87 -20.74 -12.89
CA ASP A 153 2.98 -19.35 -13.36
C ASP A 153 2.77 -18.33 -12.22
N THR A 154 3.46 -18.56 -11.10
CA THR A 154 3.34 -17.74 -9.88
C THR A 154 4.68 -17.10 -9.50
N PRO A 155 4.67 -15.99 -8.73
CA PRO A 155 5.90 -15.41 -8.21
C PRO A 155 6.70 -16.39 -7.37
N LEU A 156 8.03 -16.27 -7.43
CA LEU A 156 8.95 -17.02 -6.57
C LEU A 156 8.82 -16.57 -5.11
N LYS A 157 8.64 -15.26 -4.91
CA LYS A 157 8.43 -14.66 -3.58
C LYS A 157 7.32 -13.63 -3.60
N GLN A 158 6.47 -13.67 -2.58
CA GLN A 158 5.40 -12.71 -2.34
C GLN A 158 5.39 -12.31 -0.87
N ILE A 159 5.09 -11.05 -0.60
CA ILE A 159 4.84 -10.57 0.76
C ILE A 159 3.72 -9.54 0.75
N TRP A 160 2.88 -9.56 1.78
CA TRP A 160 1.86 -8.56 2.00
C TRP A 160 2.31 -7.58 3.05
N VAL A 161 2.17 -6.29 2.76
CA VAL A 161 2.50 -5.19 3.67
C VAL A 161 1.21 -4.45 3.96
N TRP A 162 0.89 -4.26 5.23
CA TRP A 162 -0.24 -3.42 5.63
C TRP A 162 0.24 -2.08 6.15
N THR A 163 -0.54 -1.03 5.91
CA THR A 163 -0.31 0.32 6.41
C THR A 163 -1.61 1.07 6.63
N ASP A 164 -1.66 2.01 7.56
CA ASP A 164 -2.75 2.99 7.68
C ASP A 164 -2.34 4.41 7.28
N VAL A 165 -1.12 4.59 6.78
CA VAL A 165 -0.56 5.89 6.38
C VAL A 165 -1.18 6.38 5.07
N ILE A 166 -1.46 5.46 4.15
CA ILE A 166 -2.12 5.72 2.87
C ILE A 166 -3.25 4.71 2.64
N SER A 167 -4.30 5.11 1.91
CA SER A 167 -5.38 4.21 1.51
C SER A 167 -6.07 4.69 0.24
N THR A 168 -6.49 3.75 -0.61
CA THR A 168 -7.43 4.03 -1.72
C THR A 168 -8.90 4.08 -1.26
N GLY A 169 -9.14 3.70 0.01
CA GLY A 169 -10.44 3.74 0.66
C GLY A 169 -10.32 4.41 2.02
N LEU A 170 -10.63 3.67 3.08
CA LEU A 170 -10.64 4.20 4.45
C LEU A 170 -9.26 4.05 5.12
N LEU A 171 -8.73 5.14 5.64
CA LEU A 171 -7.51 5.18 6.44
C LEU A 171 -7.68 4.43 7.76
N ALA A 172 -8.86 4.50 8.39
CA ALA A 172 -9.17 3.82 9.65
C ALA A 172 -9.06 2.28 9.57
N ILE A 173 -9.16 1.71 8.36
CA ILE A 173 -9.05 0.27 8.10
C ILE A 173 -7.66 -0.10 7.53
N GLY A 174 -7.01 0.87 6.90
CA GLY A 174 -5.72 0.74 6.24
C GLY A 174 -5.76 0.03 4.89
N GLN A 175 -4.59 -0.07 4.29
CA GLN A 175 -4.31 -0.52 2.94
C GLN A 175 -3.34 -1.69 2.98
N GLN A 176 -3.48 -2.61 2.03
CA GLN A 176 -2.48 -3.65 1.80
C GLN A 176 -1.80 -3.46 0.45
N PHE A 177 -0.50 -3.74 0.44
CA PHE A 177 0.30 -3.93 -0.76
C PHE A 177 0.71 -5.40 -0.85
N GLU A 178 0.63 -5.96 -2.05
CA GLU A 178 1.24 -7.26 -2.34
C GLU A 178 2.50 -7.00 -3.16
N LEU A 179 3.66 -7.38 -2.64
CA LEU A 179 4.93 -7.26 -3.35
C LEU A 179 5.31 -8.62 -3.91
N GLN A 180 5.57 -8.70 -5.22
CA GLN A 180 5.82 -9.96 -5.92
C GLN A 180 7.13 -9.91 -6.72
N ALA A 181 7.91 -10.97 -6.69
CA ALA A 181 9.10 -11.14 -7.53
C ALA A 181 9.08 -12.49 -8.28
N TYR A 182 9.50 -12.46 -9.55
CA TYR A 182 9.52 -13.59 -10.47
C TYR A 182 10.95 -13.67 -11.05
N ASP A 183 11.89 -14.30 -10.36
CA ASP A 183 13.23 -14.47 -10.94
C ASP A 183 13.16 -15.51 -12.06
N GLU A 184 13.67 -15.17 -13.25
CA GLU A 184 13.65 -15.99 -14.46
C GLU A 184 14.59 -17.21 -14.40
#